data_AF-A0A3C1C8R9-F1
#
_entry.id   AF-A0A3C1C8R9-F1
#
_cell.length_a   1.000
_cell.length_b   1.000
_cell.length_c   1.000
_cell.angle_alpha   90.00
_cell.angle_beta   90.00
_cell.angle_gamma   90.00
#
_symmetry.space_group_name_H-M   'P 1'
#
loop_
_entity.id
_entity.type
_entity.pdbx_description
1 polymer ?
#
loop_
_entity_poly.entity_id
_entity_poly.type
_entity_poly.pdbx_seq_one_letter_code
_entity_poly.pdbx_strand_id
1 'polypeptide(L)'
;MPKRFGHIIKDVFNTFAQVNREKATGMLDFELKELENIFALLILGGFVGLPSPPSPIAVELLPYMERELIILLSRSDLSQDPLGVLASMLEID
;
A
#
# COMPACT_ATOMS: atom_id res chain seq x y z
N MET A 1 -37.29 21.01 -31.48
CA MET A 1 -36.09 20.24 -31.91
C MET A 1 -34.72 20.72 -31.39
N PRO A 2 -34.47 21.96 -30.87
CA PRO A 2 -33.10 22.37 -30.49
C PRO A 2 -32.62 21.90 -29.11
N LYS A 3 -33.51 21.60 -28.16
CA LYS A 3 -33.12 21.20 -26.78
C LYS A 3 -32.36 19.85 -26.71
N ARG A 4 -32.61 18.95 -27.67
CA ARG A 4 -31.97 17.62 -27.71
C ARG A 4 -30.50 17.71 -28.10
N PHE A 5 -30.14 18.68 -28.95
CA PHE A 5 -28.78 18.86 -29.45
C PHE A 5 -27.84 19.44 -28.39
N GLY A 6 -28.33 20.37 -27.57
CA GLY A 6 -27.55 20.94 -26.45
C GLY A 6 -27.19 19.90 -25.38
N HIS A 7 -28.08 18.96 -25.09
CA HIS A 7 -27.78 17.87 -24.15
C HIS A 7 -26.70 16.93 -24.70
N ILE A 8 -26.76 16.57 -25.98
CA ILE A 8 -25.76 15.70 -26.61
C ILE A 8 -24.37 16.34 -26.57
N ILE A 9 -24.24 17.64 -26.87
CA ILE A 9 -22.93 18.33 -26.78
C ILE A 9 -22.41 18.34 -25.35
N LYS A 10 -23.28 18.60 -24.37
CA LYS A 10 -22.90 18.59 -22.95
C LYS A 10 -22.42 17.20 -22.51
N ASP A 11 -23.13 16.16 -22.92
CA ASP A 11 -22.80 14.77 -22.56
C ASP A 11 -21.48 14.32 -23.21
N VAL A 12 -21.25 14.68 -24.47
CA VAL A 12 -19.97 14.44 -25.16
C VAL A 12 -18.83 15.18 -24.48
N PHE A 13 -19.02 16.46 -24.11
CA PHE A 13 -17.99 17.23 -23.41
C PHE A 13 -17.66 16.66 -22.03
N ASN A 14 -18.68 16.23 -21.28
CA ASN A 14 -18.49 15.59 -19.98
C ASN A 14 -17.74 14.25 -20.12
N THR A 15 -18.11 13.44 -21.11
CA THR A 15 -17.44 12.16 -21.39
C THR A 15 -15.99 12.38 -21.78
N PHE A 16 -15.72 13.39 -22.61
CA PHE A 16 -14.36 13.72 -23.02
C PHE A 16 -13.50 14.21 -21.85
N ALA A 17 -14.07 15.05 -20.98
CA ALA A 17 -13.41 15.51 -19.77
C ALA A 17 -13.09 14.35 -18.81
N GLN A 18 -14.03 13.40 -18.67
CA GLN A 18 -13.83 12.19 -17.86
C GLN A 18 -12.70 11.32 -18.42
N VAL A 19 -12.75 10.98 -19.72
CA VAL A 19 -11.71 10.16 -20.37
C VAL A 19 -10.35 10.83 -20.29
N ASN A 20 -10.28 12.16 -20.44
CA ASN A 20 -9.03 12.89 -20.33
C ASN A 20 -8.47 12.84 -18.90
N ARG A 21 -9.33 12.90 -17.88
CA ARG A 21 -8.93 12.78 -16.48
C ARG A 21 -8.42 11.38 -16.14
N GLU A 22 -9.14 10.34 -16.58
CA GLU A 22 -8.72 8.94 -16.39
C GLU A 22 -7.39 8.66 -17.09
N LYS A 23 -7.18 9.17 -18.32
CA LYS A 23 -5.88 9.06 -19.00
C LYS A 23 -4.76 9.83 -18.30
N ALA A 24 -5.08 10.96 -17.67
CA ALA A 24 -4.08 11.79 -17.00
C ALA A 24 -3.54 11.16 -15.71
N THR A 25 -4.33 10.39 -14.97
CA THR A 25 -3.90 9.76 -13.71
C THR A 25 -3.62 8.26 -13.84
N GLY A 26 -4.09 7.60 -14.90
CA GLY A 26 -4.02 6.14 -14.99
C GLY A 26 -2.61 5.55 -14.86
N MET A 27 -1.57 6.26 -15.32
CA MET A 27 -0.17 5.83 -15.11
C MET A 27 0.23 5.90 -13.63
N LEU A 28 -0.14 6.97 -12.93
CA LEU A 28 0.12 7.12 -11.49
C LEU A 28 -0.65 6.07 -10.68
N ASP A 29 -1.90 5.78 -11.07
CA ASP A 29 -2.71 4.75 -10.42
C ASP A 29 -2.08 3.35 -10.59
N PHE A 30 -1.49 3.08 -11.76
CA PHE A 30 -0.74 1.85 -12.00
C PHE A 30 0.55 1.79 -11.18
N GLU A 31 1.35 2.86 -11.15
CA GLU A 31 2.58 2.94 -10.36
C GLU A 31 2.30 2.77 -8.86
N LEU A 32 1.26 3.41 -8.34
CA LEU A 32 0.83 3.27 -6.95
C LEU A 32 0.50 1.81 -6.62
N LYS A 33 -0.25 1.14 -7.50
CA LYS A 33 -0.62 -0.27 -7.31
C LYS A 33 0.60 -1.19 -7.32
N GLU A 34 1.58 -0.93 -8.18
CA GLU A 34 2.84 -1.68 -8.18
C GLU A 34 3.65 -1.45 -6.89
N LEU A 35 3.69 -0.22 -6.39
CA LEU A 35 4.33 0.09 -5.10
C LEU A 35 3.64 -0.63 -3.92
N GLU A 36 2.30 -0.68 -3.91
CA GLU A 36 1.54 -1.44 -2.91
C GLU A 36 1.83 -2.95 -2.98
N ASN A 37 1.92 -3.51 -4.19
CA ASN A 37 2.30 -4.92 -4.38
C ASN A 37 3.71 -5.19 -3.84
N ILE A 38 4.67 -4.30 -4.13
CA ILE A 38 6.05 -4.40 -3.63
C ILE A 38 6.09 -4.28 -2.10
N PHE A 39 5.32 -3.36 -1.52
CA PHE A 39 5.20 -3.23 -0.08
C PHE A 39 4.70 -4.53 0.57
N ALA A 40 3.69 -5.17 -0.03
CA ALA A 40 3.21 -6.47 0.44
C ALA A 40 4.30 -7.56 0.34
N LEU A 41 5.10 -7.57 -0.73
CA LEU A 41 6.24 -8.47 -0.88
C LEU A 41 7.32 -8.22 0.19
N LEU A 42 7.58 -6.96 0.56
CA LEU A 42 8.56 -6.64 1.62
C LEU A 42 8.14 -7.20 2.98
N ILE A 43 6.84 -7.21 3.29
CA ILE A 43 6.33 -7.69 4.58
C ILE A 43 6.14 -9.20 4.59
N LEU A 44 5.57 -9.75 3.51
CA LEU A 44 5.09 -11.14 3.49
C LEU A 44 5.88 -12.06 2.55
N GLY A 45 6.59 -11.50 1.57
CA GLY A 45 7.25 -12.27 0.51
C GLY A 45 8.28 -13.26 1.03
N GLY A 46 9.05 -12.88 2.06
CA GLY A 46 10.02 -13.78 2.70
C GLY A 46 9.39 -15.03 3.33
N PHE A 47 8.15 -14.95 3.84
CA PHE A 47 7.46 -16.09 4.46
C PHE A 47 6.93 -17.09 3.43
N VAL A 48 6.71 -16.66 2.19
CA VAL A 48 6.20 -17.49 1.09
C VAL A 48 7.28 -17.86 0.07
N GLY A 49 8.55 -17.52 0.35
CA GLY A 49 9.69 -17.84 -0.51
C GLY A 49 9.76 -17.03 -1.81
N LEU A 50 9.08 -15.88 -1.87
CA LEU A 50 9.16 -14.98 -3.02
C LEU A 50 10.47 -14.17 -2.96
N PRO A 51 11.07 -13.85 -4.12
CA PRO A 51 12.27 -13.04 -4.17
C PRO A 51 12.02 -11.64 -3.62
N SER A 52 13.03 -11.07 -2.97
CA SER A 52 12.95 -9.70 -2.49
C SER A 52 12.89 -8.72 -3.66
N PRO A 53 12.10 -7.64 -3.55
CA PRO A 53 12.05 -6.61 -4.59
C PRO A 53 13.39 -5.85 -4.71
N PRO A 54 13.60 -5.12 -5.82
CA PRO A 54 14.83 -4.34 -6.02
C PRO A 54 15.07 -3.31 -4.91
N SER A 55 16.31 -3.25 -4.41
CA SER A 55 16.68 -2.40 -3.28
C SER A 55 16.32 -0.92 -3.42
N PRO A 56 16.46 -0.26 -4.59
CA PRO A 56 16.09 1.15 -4.72
C PRO A 56 14.62 1.43 -4.39
N ILE A 57 13.71 0.58 -4.88
CA ILE A 57 12.27 0.73 -4.65
C ILE A 57 11.93 0.40 -3.19
N ALA A 58 12.59 -0.62 -2.63
CA ALA A 58 12.43 -0.94 -1.22
C ALA A 58 12.79 0.24 -0.31
N VAL A 59 13.88 0.97 -0.63
CA VAL A 59 14.29 2.17 0.12
C VAL A 59 13.28 3.31 -0.01
N GLU A 60 12.70 3.50 -1.19
CA GLU A 60 11.63 4.49 -1.40
C GLU A 60 10.38 4.20 -0.56
N LEU A 61 10.10 2.91 -0.32
CA LEU A 61 8.97 2.46 0.50
C LEU A 61 9.23 2.49 2.02
N LEU A 62 10.50 2.55 2.46
CA LEU A 62 10.87 2.51 3.88
C LEU A 62 10.11 3.53 4.77
N PRO A 63 9.94 4.80 4.38
CA PRO A 63 9.21 5.77 5.20
C PRO A 63 7.76 5.35 5.47
N TYR A 64 7.14 4.62 4.54
CA TYR A 64 5.76 4.14 4.67
C TYR A 64 5.66 2.84 5.50
N MET A 65 6.79 2.18 5.79
CA MET A 65 6.87 0.93 6.56
C MET A 65 7.18 1.15 8.04
N GLU A 66 7.31 2.39 8.51
CA GLU A 66 7.74 2.71 9.88
C GLU A 66 6.94 1.94 10.94
N ARG A 67 5.60 1.95 10.82
CA ARG A 67 4.70 1.27 11.75
C ARG A 67 4.96 -0.24 11.78
N GLU A 68 5.11 -0.85 10.63
CA GLU A 68 5.31 -2.29 10.47
C GLU A 68 6.67 -2.72 11.03
N LEU A 69 7.71 -1.88 10.82
CA LEU A 69 9.04 -2.08 11.40
C LEU A 69 9.01 -1.99 12.93
N ILE A 70 8.31 -0.99 13.51
CA ILE A 70 8.14 -0.87 14.96
C ILE A 70 7.44 -2.12 15.53
N ILE A 71 6.38 -2.59 14.87
CA ILE A 71 5.67 -3.81 15.28
C ILE A 71 6.63 -5.01 15.22
N LEU A 72 7.38 -5.18 14.13
CA LEU A 72 8.32 -6.28 13.96
C LEU A 72 9.39 -6.28 15.05
N LEU A 73 9.98 -5.12 15.35
CA LEU A 73 10.97 -4.97 16.43
C LEU A 73 10.36 -5.31 17.80
N SER A 74 9.17 -4.78 18.12
CA SER A 74 8.50 -5.09 19.40
C SER A 74 8.19 -6.58 19.59
N ARG A 75 7.84 -7.29 18.50
CA ARG A 75 7.59 -8.73 18.52
C ARG A 75 8.89 -9.54 18.60
N SER A 76 9.96 -9.05 17.96
CA SER A 76 11.29 -9.65 18.06
C SER A 76 11.82 -9.57 19.50
N ASP A 77 11.64 -8.45 20.18
CA ASP A 77 12.04 -8.31 21.59
C ASP A 77 11.28 -9.30 22.50
N LEU A 78 9.97 -9.44 22.28
CA LEU A 78 9.14 -10.43 22.97
C LEU A 78 9.53 -11.89 22.65
N SER A 79 10.17 -12.15 21.51
CA SER A 79 10.53 -13.52 21.10
C SER A 79 11.66 -14.13 21.93
N GLN A 80 12.50 -13.29 22.56
CA GLN A 80 13.65 -13.76 23.33
C GLN A 80 13.24 -14.35 24.69
N ASP A 81 12.20 -13.82 25.33
CA ASP A 81 11.60 -14.39 26.55
C ASP A 81 10.06 -14.15 26.62
N PRO A 82 9.27 -14.93 25.86
CA PRO A 82 7.82 -14.75 25.83
C PRO A 82 7.16 -15.08 27.17
N LEU A 83 7.71 -16.04 27.91
CA LEU A 83 7.12 -16.53 29.17
C LEU A 83 7.45 -15.61 30.34
N GLY A 84 8.67 -15.06 30.42
CA GLY A 84 9.03 -14.08 31.45
C GLY A 84 8.24 -12.77 31.30
N VAL A 85 7.94 -12.35 30.07
CA VAL A 85 7.04 -11.20 29.86
C VAL A 85 5.62 -11.49 30.31
N LEU A 86 5.09 -12.69 30.03
CA LEU A 86 3.75 -13.07 30.51
C LEU A 86 3.70 -13.23 32.03
N ALA A 87 4.73 -13.84 32.64
CA ALA A 87 4.85 -14.00 34.09
C ALA A 87 4.93 -12.64 34.80
N SER A 88 5.73 -11.69 34.27
CA SER A 88 5.80 -10.32 34.79
C SER A 88 4.50 -9.54 34.64
N MET A 89 3.78 -9.69 33.52
CA MET A 89 2.44 -9.10 33.35
C MET A 89 1.40 -9.66 34.32
N LEU A 90 1.57 -10.91 34.77
CA LEU A 90 0.67 -11.58 35.70
C LEU A 90 1.09 -11.38 37.17
N GLU A 91 2.13 -10.57 37.43
CA GLU A 91 2.72 -10.37 38.77
C GLU A 91 3.07 -11.70 39.48
N ILE A 92 3.50 -12.69 38.70
CA ILE A 92 3.95 -13.99 39.23
C ILE A 92 5.44 -13.87 39.55
N ASP A 93 5.78 -13.94 40.84
CA ASP A 93 7.16 -14.08 41.33
C ASP A 93 7.77 -15.45 40.96
#